data_AF-A0A6G1R665-F1
#
_entry.id   AF-A0A6G1R665-F1
#
_cell.length_a   1.000
_cell.length_b   1.000
_cell.length_c   1.000
_cell.angle_alpha   90.00
_cell.angle_beta   90.00
_cell.angle_gamma   90.00
#
_symmetry.space_group_name_H-M   'P 1'
#
loop_
_entity.id
_entity.type
_entity.pdbx_description
1 polymer ?
#
loop_
_entity_poly.entity_id
_entity_poly.type
_entity_poly.pdbx_seq_one_letter_code
_entity_poly.pdbx_strand_id
1 'polypeptide(L)'
;IATSDNLTDFLVEMGFRMDHEFVAKGHVFRKGIMKIVVYKIFRILMPGNTESIEPLSLSYLVELNVVAPAGQDVVSDDMRNFAEQLKPLVHLEKIDPKRLM
;
A
#
# COMPACT_ATOMS: atom_id res chain seq x y z
N ILE A 1 -9.91 5.02 21.06
CA ILE A 1 -10.48 3.69 20.71
C ILE A 1 -9.58 2.67 21.39
N ALA A 2 -10.12 1.78 22.23
CA ALA A 2 -9.35 0.70 22.84
C ALA A 2 -9.25 -0.46 21.85
N THR A 3 -8.07 -1.06 21.71
CA THR A 3 -7.81 -2.21 20.82
C THR A 3 -7.09 -3.29 21.61
N SER A 4 -7.43 -4.56 21.37
CA SER A 4 -6.67 -5.69 21.91
C SER A 4 -5.36 -5.90 21.15
N ASP A 5 -4.41 -6.59 21.77
CA ASP A 5 -3.06 -6.91 21.27
C ASP A 5 -2.95 -8.33 20.68
N ASN A 6 -4.05 -9.07 20.62
CA ASN A 6 -4.11 -10.49 20.28
C ASN A 6 -4.61 -10.79 18.84
N LEU A 7 -4.38 -9.86 17.90
CA LEU A 7 -4.87 -9.99 16.51
C LEU A 7 -4.46 -11.32 15.86
N THR A 8 -3.20 -11.73 16.05
CA THR A 8 -2.67 -12.97 15.46
C THR A 8 -3.35 -14.21 16.02
N ASP A 9 -3.53 -14.28 17.35
CA ASP A 9 -4.20 -15.41 18.00
C ASP A 9 -5.66 -15.51 17.56
N PHE A 10 -6.35 -14.38 17.51
CA PHE A 10 -7.73 -14.30 17.01
C PHE A 10 -7.87 -14.85 15.58
N LEU A 11 -6.94 -14.50 14.67
CA LEU A 11 -6.95 -15.02 13.30
C LEU A 11 -6.68 -16.54 13.26
N VAL A 12 -5.76 -17.03 14.08
CA VAL A 12 -5.45 -18.47 14.18
C VAL A 12 -6.65 -19.26 14.73
N GLU A 13 -7.34 -18.75 15.75
CA GLU A 13 -8.55 -19.38 16.31
C GLU A 13 -9.69 -19.47 15.28
N MET A 14 -9.76 -18.53 14.35
CA MET A 14 -10.69 -18.58 13.21
C MET A 14 -10.26 -19.53 12.08
N GLY A 15 -9.10 -20.18 12.21
CA GLY A 15 -8.56 -21.12 11.21
C GLY A 15 -7.74 -20.47 10.10
N PHE A 16 -7.36 -19.19 10.22
CA PHE A 16 -6.43 -18.58 9.29
C PHE A 16 -4.99 -18.98 9.61
N ARG A 17 -4.15 -19.02 8.56
CA ARG A 17 -2.71 -19.20 8.68
C ARG A 17 -2.01 -18.00 8.08
N MET A 18 -1.01 -17.47 8.79
CA MET A 18 -0.14 -16.44 8.23
C MET A 18 0.61 -17.02 7.03
N ASP A 19 0.44 -16.37 5.88
CA ASP A 19 1.02 -16.81 4.61
C ASP A 19 2.31 -16.04 4.30
N HIS A 20 2.25 -14.69 4.36
CA HIS A 20 3.38 -13.82 4.09
C HIS A 20 3.39 -12.62 5.06
N GLU A 21 4.58 -12.16 5.42
CA GLU A 21 4.80 -10.97 6.24
C GLU A 21 5.89 -10.09 5.62
N PHE A 22 5.70 -8.77 5.60
CA PHE A 22 6.67 -7.82 5.07
C PHE A 22 6.55 -6.46 5.77
N VAL A 23 7.59 -5.62 5.63
CA VAL A 23 7.60 -4.26 6.14
C VAL A 23 7.65 -3.26 4.98
N ALA A 24 6.76 -2.27 4.99
CA ALA A 24 6.79 -1.13 4.07
C ALA A 24 7.30 0.12 4.81
N LYS A 25 8.40 0.72 4.35
CA LYS A 25 8.93 1.98 4.90
C LYS A 25 8.96 3.05 3.81
N GLY A 26 8.47 4.25 4.11
CA GLY A 26 8.33 5.30 3.11
C GLY A 26 7.67 6.58 3.61
N HIS A 27 7.21 7.39 2.67
CA HIS A 27 6.61 8.69 2.89
C HIS A 27 5.17 8.73 2.35
N VAL A 28 4.30 9.45 3.06
CA VAL A 28 2.91 9.68 2.65
C VAL A 28 2.71 11.17 2.42
N PHE A 29 2.29 11.54 1.22
CA PHE A 29 1.89 12.89 0.84
C PHE A 29 0.38 12.94 0.61
N ARG A 30 -0.23 14.10 0.83
CA ARG A 30 -1.66 14.31 0.62
C ARG A 30 -1.91 15.56 -0.23
N LYS A 31 -2.83 15.44 -1.18
CA LYS A 31 -3.36 16.55 -1.99
C LYS A 31 -4.90 16.45 -1.99
N GLY A 32 -5.55 17.20 -1.11
CA GLY A 32 -6.98 17.02 -0.85
C GLY A 32 -7.27 15.61 -0.35
N ILE A 33 -8.15 14.89 -1.05
CA ILE A 33 -8.50 13.49 -0.75
C ILE A 33 -7.54 12.46 -1.36
N MET A 34 -6.62 12.88 -2.23
CA MET A 34 -5.61 12.00 -2.82
C MET A 34 -4.48 11.73 -1.83
N LYS A 35 -4.12 10.44 -1.69
CA LYS A 35 -2.96 9.97 -0.95
C LYS A 35 -1.90 9.48 -1.95
N ILE A 36 -0.71 10.04 -1.87
CA ILE A 36 0.45 9.58 -2.63
C ILE A 36 1.39 8.89 -1.65
N VAL A 37 1.74 7.63 -1.90
CA VAL A 37 2.64 6.86 -1.05
C VAL A 37 3.88 6.50 -1.86
N VAL A 38 5.05 6.82 -1.32
CA VAL A 38 6.34 6.45 -1.91
C VAL A 38 7.08 5.60 -0.89
N TYR A 39 7.21 4.31 -1.14
CA TYR A 39 7.72 3.37 -0.15
C TYR A 39 8.55 2.25 -0.76
N LYS A 40 9.31 1.58 0.11
CA LYS A 40 10.11 0.41 -0.23
C LYS A 40 9.62 -0.77 0.59
N ILE A 41 9.59 -1.94 -0.06
CA ILE A 41 9.21 -3.20 0.56
C ILE A 41 10.46 -3.91 1.06
N PHE A 42 10.37 -4.40 2.28
CA PHE A 42 11.41 -5.16 2.94
C PHE A 42 10.85 -6.52 3.35
N ARG A 43 11.59 -7.58 3.04
CA ARG A 43 11.30 -8.91 3.59
C ARG A 43 11.76 -8.96 5.03
N ILE A 44 11.01 -9.67 5.86
CA ILE A 44 11.37 -9.94 7.26
C ILE A 44 12.30 -11.16 7.28
N LEU A 45 13.41 -11.02 7.99
CA LEU A 45 14.43 -12.07 8.12
C LEU A 45 14.15 -12.99 9.31
N MET A 46 13.48 -12.47 10.34
CA MET A 46 13.07 -13.23 11.53
C MET A 46 11.60 -12.93 11.84
N PRO A 47 10.70 -13.93 11.77
CA PRO A 47 9.27 -13.74 11.98
C PRO A 47 8.95 -12.95 13.25
N GLY A 48 8.05 -11.97 13.15
CA GLY A 48 7.66 -11.11 14.27
C GLY A 48 8.70 -10.05 14.68
N ASN A 49 9.86 -9.96 14.02
CA ASN A 49 10.82 -8.87 14.23
C ASN A 49 10.86 -7.93 13.03
N THR A 50 10.10 -6.83 13.12
CA THR A 50 9.97 -5.80 12.07
C THR A 50 11.20 -4.93 11.88
N GLU A 51 12.23 -5.06 12.72
CA GLU A 51 13.53 -4.39 12.55
C GLU A 51 14.56 -5.29 11.85
N SER A 52 14.39 -6.61 11.91
CA SER A 52 15.24 -7.57 11.20
C SER A 52 14.74 -7.74 9.76
N ILE A 53 15.12 -6.78 8.90
CA ILE A 53 14.58 -6.67 7.55
C ILE A 53 15.66 -6.40 6.49
N GLU A 54 15.41 -6.81 5.25
CA GLU A 54 16.24 -6.45 4.09
C GLU A 54 15.38 -6.00 2.90
N PRO A 55 15.85 -5.06 2.07
CA PRO A 55 15.08 -4.54 0.95
C PRO A 55 14.84 -5.63 -0.10
N LEU A 56 13.58 -5.78 -0.52
CA LEU A 56 13.19 -6.78 -1.52
C LEU A 56 13.71 -6.42 -2.93
N SER A 57 13.86 -5.12 -3.22
CA SER A 57 14.45 -4.62 -4.45
C SER A 57 15.18 -3.30 -4.22
N LEU A 58 15.83 -2.73 -5.24
CA LEU A 58 16.43 -1.40 -5.15
C LEU A 58 15.43 -0.27 -5.38
N SER A 59 14.29 -0.56 -6.01
CA SER A 59 13.28 0.42 -6.43
C SER A 59 12.35 0.84 -5.30
N TYR A 60 11.70 1.99 -5.50
CA TYR A 60 10.55 2.43 -4.72
C TYR A 60 9.25 2.11 -5.48
N LEU A 61 8.19 1.82 -4.73
CA LEU A 61 6.84 1.79 -5.22
C LEU A 61 6.20 3.16 -5.01
N VAL A 62 5.50 3.64 -6.03
CA VAL A 62 4.72 4.87 -5.99
C VAL A 62 3.26 4.52 -6.22
N GLU A 63 2.43 4.85 -5.24
CA GLU A 63 1.00 4.64 -5.30
C GLU A 63 0.26 5.98 -5.24
N LEU A 64 -0.77 6.10 -6.07
CA LEU A 64 -1.75 7.17 -6.00
C LEU A 64 -3.11 6.54 -5.69
N ASN A 65 -3.63 6.85 -4.50
CA ASN A 65 -4.83 6.24 -3.96
C ASN A 65 -5.86 7.31 -3.59
N VAL A 66 -7.14 7.00 -3.80
CA VAL A 66 -8.27 7.80 -3.31
C VAL A 66 -9.31 6.88 -2.70
N VAL A 67 -9.90 7.31 -1.59
CA VAL A 67 -11.10 6.69 -1.01
C VAL A 67 -12.25 7.65 -1.22
N ALA A 68 -13.26 7.23 -1.99
CA ALA A 68 -14.44 8.03 -2.28
C ALA A 68 -15.71 7.14 -2.24
N PRO A 69 -16.88 7.72 -1.93
CA PRO A 69 -18.17 7.03 -2.10
C PRO A 69 -18.37 6.55 -3.54
N ALA A 70 -19.15 5.48 -3.70
CA ALA A 70 -19.49 4.95 -5.03
C ALA A 70 -20.23 6.01 -5.88
N GLY A 71 -19.97 6.01 -7.19
CA GLY A 71 -20.63 6.91 -8.16
C GLY A 71 -19.99 8.29 -8.32
N GLN A 72 -18.81 8.53 -7.74
CA GLN A 72 -18.07 9.79 -7.91
C GLN A 72 -17.06 9.72 -9.05
N ASP A 73 -17.53 9.75 -10.30
CA ASP A 73 -16.66 9.64 -11.48
C ASP A 73 -15.63 10.78 -11.60
N VAL A 74 -15.98 11.98 -11.13
CA VAL A 74 -15.09 13.16 -11.10
C VAL A 74 -13.77 12.88 -10.38
N VAL A 75 -13.81 12.07 -9.31
CA VAL A 75 -12.61 11.70 -8.54
C VAL A 75 -11.64 10.87 -9.37
N SER A 76 -12.16 10.02 -10.26
CA SER A 76 -11.33 9.20 -11.15
C SER A 76 -10.62 10.05 -12.20
N ASP A 77 -11.30 11.07 -12.73
CA ASP A 77 -10.73 11.99 -13.71
C ASP A 77 -9.67 12.90 -13.08
N ASP A 78 -9.93 13.43 -11.88
CA ASP A 78 -8.94 14.23 -11.13
C ASP A 78 -7.67 13.41 -10.82
N MET A 79 -7.85 12.15 -10.43
CA MET A 79 -6.73 11.24 -10.17
C MET A 79 -5.92 10.96 -11.44
N ARG A 80 -6.59 10.77 -12.59
CA ARG A 80 -5.90 10.60 -13.89
C ARG A 80 -5.15 11.87 -14.29
N ASN A 81 -5.79 13.03 -14.17
CA ASN A 81 -5.16 14.32 -14.49
C ASN A 81 -3.93 14.57 -13.62
N PHE A 82 -4.01 14.25 -12.33
CA PHE A 82 -2.87 14.36 -11.43
C PHE A 82 -1.75 13.36 -11.78
N ALA A 83 -2.08 12.12 -12.14
CA ALA A 83 -1.10 11.13 -12.61
C ALA A 83 -0.38 11.59 -13.88
N GLU A 84 -1.08 12.22 -14.83
CA GLU A 84 -0.46 12.79 -16.03
C GLU A 84 0.49 13.95 -15.71
N GLN A 85 0.15 14.80 -14.72
CA GLN A 85 1.05 15.88 -14.26
C GLN A 85 2.33 15.36 -13.60
N LEU A 86 2.35 14.11 -13.13
CA LEU A 86 3.53 13.49 -12.55
C LEU A 86 4.52 12.97 -13.61
N LYS A 87 4.13 12.90 -14.89
CA LYS A 87 5.08 12.68 -16.00
C LYS A 87 5.88 13.98 -16.17
N PRO A 88 7.23 14.00 -15.97
CA PRO A 88 8.22 12.95 -16.27
C PRO A 88 8.86 12.22 -15.06
N LEU A 89 8.42 12.49 -13.84
CA LEU A 89 9.07 11.97 -12.62
C LEU A 89 8.76 10.49 -12.37
N VAL A 90 7.50 10.11 -12.62
CA VAL A 90 7.02 8.75 -12.44
C VAL A 90 5.92 8.46 -13.44
N HIS A 91 5.93 7.25 -13.99
CA HIS A 91 4.86 6.75 -14.83
C HIS A 91 3.91 5.92 -13.98
N LEU A 92 2.68 6.39 -13.81
CA LEU A 92 1.64 5.69 -13.05
C LEU A 92 0.66 5.04 -14.02
N GLU A 93 0.39 3.76 -13.78
CA GLU A 93 -0.60 2.99 -14.54
C GLU A 93 -1.70 2.48 -13.63
N LYS A 94 -2.91 2.37 -14.18
CA LYS A 94 -4.00 1.71 -13.48
C LYS A 94 -3.73 0.22 -13.45
N ILE A 95 -3.42 -0.31 -12.26
CA ILE A 95 -3.27 -1.74 -12.04
C ILE A 95 -4.64 -2.34 -11.68
N ASP A 96 -5.02 -3.40 -12.38
CA ASP A 96 -6.14 -4.27 -11.99
C ASP A 96 -5.57 -5.49 -11.24
N PRO A 97 -5.79 -5.62 -9.92
CA PRO A 97 -5.26 -6.74 -9.15
C PRO A 97 -5.69 -8.11 -9.68
N LYS A 98 -6.86 -8.21 -10.33
CA LYS A 98 -7.34 -9.47 -10.92
C LYS A 98 -6.53 -9.94 -12.11
N ARG A 99 -5.76 -9.04 -12.73
CA ARG A 99 -4.90 -9.35 -13.89
C ARG A 99 -3.49 -9.76 -13.48
N LEU A 100 -3.15 -9.68 -12.18
CA LEU A 100 -1.84 -10.00 -11.63
C LEU A 100 -1.81 -11.36 -10.89
N MET A 101 -2.95 -12.02 -10.75
CA MET A 101 -3.11 -13.34 -10.13
C MET A 101 -3.56 -14.38 -11.15
#